data_AF-A0A165S273-F1
#
_entry.id   AF-A0A165S273-F1
#
_cell.length_a   1.000
_cell.length_b   1.000
_cell.length_c   1.000
_cell.angle_alpha   90.00
_cell.angle_beta   90.00
_cell.angle_gamma   90.00
#
_symmetry.space_group_name_H-M   'P 1'
#
loop_
_entity.id
_entity.type
_entity.pdbx_description
1 polymer ?
#
loop_
_entity_poly.entity_id
_entity_poly.type
_entity_poly.pdbx_seq_one_letter_code
_entity_poly.pdbx_strand_id
1 'polypeptide(L)'
;MDDDTQAYILLLLSDGNLPTGSFVASAGLESYIAHGFAASIPALDSTTNFIRDSLSSYARSALPFVHDAHEAVSRLGNWEILDDYLESTLNQLKALDELYENMTLNHVTRRASKTQGVALLTLYSRGFSKPLLSQYVTQTDPSMEEQRDAVMAKLVDCFKLEIRREETPGHLPVCWAVLTAALGLSKERTRFLHLFLHARSLLSASVRLNTIGPYAAQQLLSHAVRPLVQAEATKCRDLKTGILSPSDADFNDTVDGPAVTWPLGEILAARHDLQHSRIFNS
;
A
#
# COMPACT_ATOMS: atom_id res chain seq x y z
N MET A 1 -5.37 0.63 -21.28
CA MET A 1 -6.12 1.62 -20.49
C MET A 1 -5.56 2.99 -20.79
N ASP A 2 -6.39 3.92 -21.22
CA ASP A 2 -5.99 5.29 -21.53
C ASP A 2 -5.59 6.09 -20.28
N ASP A 3 -4.99 7.25 -20.48
CA ASP A 3 -4.48 8.10 -19.40
C ASP A 3 -5.59 8.78 -18.58
N ASP A 4 -6.73 9.11 -19.19
CA ASP A 4 -7.83 9.80 -18.52
C ASP A 4 -8.53 8.86 -17.54
N THR A 5 -8.75 7.60 -17.96
CA THR A 5 -9.33 6.58 -17.07
C THR A 5 -8.40 6.28 -15.90
N GLN A 6 -7.08 6.18 -16.14
CA GLN A 6 -6.12 6.01 -15.03
C GLN A 6 -6.11 7.22 -14.09
N ALA A 7 -6.18 8.44 -14.61
CA ALA A 7 -6.29 9.65 -13.80
C ALA A 7 -7.58 9.65 -12.96
N TYR A 8 -8.71 9.21 -13.52
CA TYR A 8 -9.95 9.09 -12.77
C TYR A 8 -9.85 8.09 -11.61
N ILE A 9 -9.24 6.92 -11.83
CA ILE A 9 -9.01 5.96 -10.74
C ILE A 9 -8.08 6.53 -9.67
N LEU A 10 -7.04 7.28 -10.04
CA LEU A 10 -6.19 7.96 -9.06
C LEU A 10 -6.99 8.92 -8.18
N LEU A 11 -7.93 9.68 -8.76
CA LEU A 11 -8.81 10.57 -7.99
C LEU A 11 -9.66 9.78 -6.99
N LEU A 12 -10.29 8.68 -7.42
CA LEU A 12 -11.10 7.82 -6.55
C LEU A 12 -10.26 7.24 -5.41
N LEU A 13 -9.09 6.67 -5.72
CA LEU A 13 -8.19 6.07 -4.75
C LEU A 13 -7.51 7.08 -3.82
N SER A 14 -7.45 8.36 -4.22
CA SER A 14 -6.92 9.45 -3.40
C SER A 14 -7.95 10.03 -2.42
N ASP A 15 -9.22 9.63 -2.50
CA ASP A 15 -10.26 10.13 -1.60
C ASP A 15 -9.92 9.78 -0.13
N GLY A 16 -10.10 10.76 0.76
CA GLY A 16 -9.96 10.56 2.20
C GLY A 16 -11.13 9.77 2.82
N ASN A 17 -12.26 9.67 2.14
CA ASN A 17 -13.43 8.96 2.67
C ASN A 17 -13.43 7.46 2.35
N LEU A 18 -12.38 6.94 1.69
CA LEU A 18 -12.30 5.51 1.43
C LEU A 18 -12.27 4.70 2.73
N PRO A 19 -13.11 3.65 2.86
CA PRO A 19 -13.26 2.87 4.09
C PRO A 19 -12.10 1.88 4.27
N THR A 20 -10.87 2.39 4.28
CA THR A 20 -9.62 1.62 4.38
C THR A 20 -9.05 1.63 5.79
N GLY A 21 -9.60 2.46 6.69
CA GLY A 21 -9.06 2.62 8.05
C GLY A 21 -7.72 3.35 8.12
N SER A 22 -7.21 3.87 6.99
CA SER A 22 -5.93 4.58 6.90
C SER A 22 -5.85 5.83 7.78
N PHE A 23 -7.00 6.47 8.07
CA PHE A 23 -7.08 7.61 8.98
C PHE A 23 -6.85 7.23 10.44
N VAL A 24 -6.99 5.96 10.82
CA VAL A 24 -6.93 5.55 12.22
C VAL A 24 -5.48 5.34 12.69
N ALA A 25 -4.51 5.25 11.78
CA ALA A 25 -3.09 5.06 12.10
C ALA A 25 -2.27 6.35 11.98
N SER A 26 -1.24 6.50 12.81
CA SER A 26 -0.26 7.62 12.76
C SER A 26 1.14 7.20 12.33
N ALA A 27 1.36 5.90 12.08
CA ALA A 27 2.66 5.32 11.71
C ALA A 27 3.83 5.75 12.61
N GLY A 28 3.56 5.87 13.93
CA GLY A 28 4.57 6.25 14.93
C GLY A 28 4.73 7.75 15.16
N LEU A 29 4.05 8.61 14.40
CA LEU A 29 4.11 10.07 14.58
C LEU A 29 3.56 10.51 15.96
N GLU A 30 2.47 9.90 16.41
CA GLU A 30 1.93 10.17 17.76
C GLU A 30 2.96 9.85 18.85
N SER A 31 3.66 8.71 18.72
CA SER A 31 4.76 8.33 19.62
C SER A 31 5.92 9.31 19.56
N TYR A 32 6.31 9.73 18.36
CA TYR A 32 7.40 10.69 18.14
C TYR A 32 7.16 12.01 18.89
N ILE A 33 5.94 12.54 18.79
CA ILE A 33 5.55 13.77 19.48
C ILE A 33 5.46 13.55 20.99
N ALA A 34 4.77 12.49 21.43
CA ALA A 34 4.54 12.24 22.86
C ALA A 34 5.83 11.98 23.64
N HIS A 35 6.85 11.38 23.01
CA HIS A 35 8.16 11.15 23.63
C HIS A 35 9.09 12.38 23.56
N GLY A 36 8.60 13.52 23.06
CA GLY A 36 9.33 14.79 23.10
C GLY A 36 10.36 15.02 21.99
N PHE A 37 10.46 14.13 21.00
CA PHE A 37 11.41 14.30 19.89
C PHE A 37 11.11 15.54 19.03
N ALA A 38 9.85 16.00 19.02
CA ALA A 38 9.43 17.21 18.33
C ALA A 38 9.61 18.51 19.15
N ALA A 39 10.03 18.45 20.42
CA ALA A 39 9.93 19.59 21.33
C ALA A 39 10.91 20.74 21.04
N SER A 40 12.06 20.44 20.42
CA SER A 40 13.14 21.43 20.19
C SER A 40 13.15 22.03 18.78
N ILE A 41 12.20 21.65 17.93
CA ILE A 41 12.16 22.00 16.50
C ILE A 41 10.80 22.62 16.19
N PRO A 42 10.70 23.67 15.36
CA PRO A 42 9.40 24.19 14.92
C PRO A 42 8.53 23.06 14.35
N ALA A 43 7.23 23.07 14.68
CA ALA A 43 6.34 21.95 14.37
C ALA A 43 6.32 21.60 12.87
N LEU A 44 6.35 22.61 11.99
CA LEU A 44 6.39 22.43 10.55
C LEU A 44 7.65 21.66 10.09
N ASP A 45 8.81 22.04 10.62
CA ASP A 45 10.10 21.41 10.28
C ASP A 45 10.18 20.00 10.86
N SER A 46 9.70 19.83 12.10
CA SER A 46 9.65 18.53 12.78
C SER A 46 8.78 17.53 12.02
N THR A 47 7.56 17.94 11.61
CA THR A 47 6.67 17.12 10.78
C THR A 47 7.29 16.83 9.41
N THR A 48 7.93 17.81 8.78
CA THR A 48 8.56 17.62 7.47
C THR A 48 9.72 16.64 7.53
N ASN A 49 10.56 16.71 8.57
CA ASN A 49 11.66 15.78 8.79
C ASN A 49 11.12 14.36 9.06
N PHE A 50 10.10 14.22 9.92
CA PHE A 50 9.46 12.93 10.17
C PHE A 50 8.90 12.31 8.88
N ILE A 51 8.20 13.10 8.06
CA ILE A 51 7.65 12.63 6.77
C ILE A 51 8.78 12.18 5.83
N ARG A 52 9.88 12.92 5.75
CA ARG A 52 11.04 12.56 4.91
C ARG A 52 11.61 11.20 5.32
N ASP A 53 11.89 11.02 6.60
CA ASP A 53 12.52 9.80 7.12
C ASP A 53 11.55 8.60 7.04
N SER A 54 10.28 8.83 7.39
CA SER A 54 9.22 7.83 7.29
C SER A 54 8.98 7.40 5.85
N LEU A 55 8.88 8.34 4.90
CA LEU A 55 8.68 8.02 3.48
C LEU A 55 9.85 7.25 2.89
N SER A 56 11.09 7.63 3.19
CA SER A 56 12.25 6.93 2.62
C SER A 56 12.34 5.49 3.14
N SER A 57 12.08 5.28 4.45
CA SER A 57 12.03 3.93 5.02
C SER A 57 10.85 3.13 4.48
N TYR A 58 9.66 3.72 4.39
CA TYR A 58 8.47 3.03 3.88
C TYR A 58 8.60 2.68 2.40
N ALA A 59 9.20 3.56 1.59
CA ALA A 59 9.47 3.30 0.18
C ALA A 59 10.41 2.09 0.00
N ARG A 60 11.49 2.03 0.78
CA ARG A 60 12.45 0.93 0.78
C ARG A 60 11.85 -0.39 1.26
N SER A 61 10.95 -0.36 2.24
CA SER A 61 10.38 -1.59 2.83
C SER A 61 9.14 -2.09 2.11
N ALA A 62 8.30 -1.22 1.52
CA ALA A 62 7.01 -1.60 0.96
C ALA A 62 6.98 -1.69 -0.57
N LEU A 63 7.68 -0.79 -1.30
CA LEU A 63 7.57 -0.77 -2.76
C LEU A 63 8.05 -2.03 -3.48
N PRO A 64 9.08 -2.77 -3.03
CA PRO A 64 9.46 -4.03 -3.66
C PRO A 64 8.31 -5.04 -3.69
N PHE A 65 7.55 -5.11 -2.59
CA PHE A 65 6.35 -5.95 -2.48
C PHE A 65 5.21 -5.44 -3.35
N VAL A 66 4.99 -4.12 -3.39
CA VAL A 66 4.00 -3.51 -4.29
C VAL A 66 4.33 -3.83 -5.75
N HIS A 67 5.60 -3.71 -6.13
CA HIS A 67 6.07 -3.97 -7.48
C HIS A 67 5.84 -5.43 -7.88
N ASP A 68 6.31 -6.38 -7.07
CA ASP A 68 6.26 -7.81 -7.42
C ASP A 68 4.82 -8.34 -7.36
N ALA A 69 4.04 -7.98 -6.34
CA ALA A 69 2.63 -8.37 -6.30
C ALA A 69 1.84 -7.80 -7.50
N HIS A 70 2.13 -6.57 -7.92
CA HIS A 70 1.47 -5.96 -9.07
C HIS A 70 1.87 -6.66 -10.38
N GLU A 71 3.14 -7.01 -10.53
CA GLU A 71 3.65 -7.80 -11.67
C GLU A 71 2.99 -9.18 -11.74
N ALA A 72 2.90 -9.90 -10.62
CA ALA A 72 2.26 -11.21 -10.55
C ALA A 72 0.80 -11.15 -11.01
N VAL A 73 0.03 -10.18 -10.50
CA VAL A 73 -1.38 -10.01 -10.87
C VAL A 73 -1.54 -9.52 -12.32
N SER A 74 -0.68 -8.61 -12.78
CA SER A 74 -0.74 -8.10 -14.15
C SER A 74 -0.48 -9.19 -15.19
N ARG A 75 0.35 -10.19 -14.88
CA ARG A 75 0.57 -11.35 -15.76
C ARG A 75 -0.69 -12.19 -15.93
N LEU A 76 -1.51 -12.35 -14.89
CA LEU A 76 -2.71 -13.18 -14.93
C LEU A 76 -3.72 -12.73 -16.00
N GLY A 77 -3.83 -11.43 -16.26
CA GLY A 77 -4.79 -10.87 -17.23
C GLY A 77 -4.52 -11.22 -18.70
N ASN A 78 -3.41 -11.90 -19.02
CA ASN A 78 -2.96 -12.17 -20.39
C ASN A 78 -3.10 -13.64 -20.83
N TRP A 79 -3.61 -14.55 -20.00
CA TRP A 79 -3.56 -16.00 -20.28
C TRP A 79 -4.94 -16.63 -20.51
N GLU A 80 -5.02 -17.51 -21.52
CA GLU A 80 -6.21 -18.30 -21.88
C GLU A 80 -6.45 -19.49 -20.92
N ILE A 81 -5.39 -20.00 -20.26
CA ILE A 81 -5.47 -21.07 -19.26
C ILE A 81 -5.57 -20.42 -17.88
N LEU A 82 -6.78 -20.34 -17.33
CA LEU A 82 -7.03 -19.50 -16.17
C LEU A 82 -6.68 -20.14 -14.82
N ASP A 83 -6.96 -21.42 -14.63
CA ASP A 83 -6.96 -22.02 -13.29
C ASP A 83 -5.54 -22.31 -12.75
N ASP A 84 -4.65 -22.92 -13.54
CA ASP A 84 -3.27 -23.20 -13.12
C ASP A 84 -2.48 -21.91 -12.83
N TYR A 85 -2.70 -20.88 -13.66
CA TYR A 85 -2.04 -19.58 -13.50
C TYR A 85 -2.62 -18.79 -12.32
N LEU A 86 -3.92 -18.94 -12.05
CA LEU A 86 -4.56 -18.36 -10.87
C LEU A 86 -3.95 -18.95 -9.59
N GLU A 87 -3.83 -20.28 -9.50
CA GLU A 87 -3.22 -20.95 -8.35
C GLU A 87 -1.75 -20.54 -8.17
N SER A 88 -0.98 -20.50 -9.27
CA SER A 88 0.40 -20.02 -9.23
C SER A 88 0.50 -18.57 -8.73
N THR A 89 -0.38 -17.68 -9.21
CA THR A 89 -0.42 -16.27 -8.79
C THR A 89 -0.77 -16.15 -7.30
N LEU A 90 -1.76 -16.91 -6.81
CA LEU A 90 -2.11 -16.93 -5.39
C LEU A 90 -0.93 -17.38 -4.52
N ASN A 91 -0.22 -18.44 -4.93
CA ASN A 91 0.97 -18.92 -4.22
C ASN A 91 2.10 -17.87 -4.20
N GLN A 92 2.30 -17.12 -5.28
CA GLN A 92 3.25 -16.00 -5.31
C GLN A 92 2.84 -14.87 -4.36
N LEU A 93 1.55 -14.49 -4.35
CA LEU A 93 1.03 -13.47 -3.45
C LEU A 93 1.17 -13.88 -1.98
N LYS A 94 0.87 -15.14 -1.64
CA LYS A 94 1.09 -15.73 -0.31
C LYS A 94 2.54 -15.61 0.13
N ALA A 95 3.48 -16.05 -0.73
CA ALA A 95 4.90 -15.97 -0.42
C ALA A 95 5.39 -14.51 -0.19
N LEU A 96 4.90 -13.56 -1.01
CA LEU A 96 5.21 -12.14 -0.84
C LEU A 96 4.66 -11.58 0.49
N ASP A 97 3.45 -11.97 0.86
CA ASP A 97 2.76 -11.51 2.06
C ASP A 97 3.37 -12.09 3.34
N GLU A 98 3.78 -13.38 3.32
CA GLU A 98 4.56 -14.02 4.37
C GLU A 98 5.93 -13.38 4.56
N LEU A 99 6.64 -13.09 3.46
CA LEU A 99 7.91 -12.36 3.54
C LEU A 99 7.70 -10.97 4.14
N TYR A 100 6.65 -10.25 3.76
CA TYR A 100 6.35 -8.93 4.33
C TYR A 100 6.06 -8.99 5.84
N GLU A 101 5.32 -10.01 6.31
CA GLU A 101 5.10 -10.26 7.74
C GLU A 101 6.42 -10.46 8.49
N ASN A 102 7.33 -11.26 7.92
CA ASN A 102 8.63 -11.54 8.52
C ASN A 102 9.53 -10.30 8.57
N MET A 103 9.43 -9.42 7.57
CA MET A 103 10.25 -8.20 7.47
C MET A 103 9.69 -7.01 8.25
N THR A 104 8.39 -7.02 8.57
CA THR A 104 7.78 -5.99 9.41
C THR A 104 8.09 -6.31 10.87
N LEU A 105 8.94 -5.55 11.55
CA LEU A 105 9.48 -5.97 12.86
C LEU A 105 8.54 -5.75 14.04
N ASN A 106 7.67 -4.73 13.96
CA ASN A 106 6.81 -4.34 15.08
C ASN A 106 5.35 -4.75 14.90
N HIS A 107 4.72 -5.24 15.97
CA HIS A 107 3.36 -5.80 15.97
C HIS A 107 2.27 -4.76 15.69
N VAL A 108 2.51 -3.50 16.11
CA VAL A 108 1.66 -2.33 15.83
C VAL A 108 1.50 -2.14 14.32
N THR A 109 2.61 -2.04 13.60
CA THR A 109 2.62 -1.88 12.14
C THR A 109 2.04 -3.11 11.44
N ARG A 110 2.33 -4.33 11.91
CA ARG A 110 1.71 -5.55 11.37
C ARG A 110 0.18 -5.49 11.48
N ARG A 111 -0.34 -5.19 12.68
CA ARG A 111 -1.79 -5.09 12.94
C ARG A 111 -2.45 -4.03 12.05
N ALA A 112 -1.88 -2.83 11.99
CA ALA A 112 -2.39 -1.76 11.13
C ALA A 112 -2.35 -2.17 9.64
N SER A 113 -1.25 -2.75 9.18
CA SER A 113 -1.08 -3.21 7.80
C SER A 113 -2.10 -4.28 7.40
N LYS A 114 -2.30 -5.31 8.22
CA LYS A 114 -3.27 -6.39 7.94
C LYS A 114 -4.71 -5.84 7.88
N THR A 115 -5.06 -4.99 8.84
CA THR A 115 -6.40 -4.35 8.89
C THR A 115 -6.68 -3.53 7.63
N GLN A 116 -5.71 -2.70 7.21
CA GLN A 116 -5.85 -1.87 6.02
C GLN A 116 -5.87 -2.70 4.72
N GLY A 117 -5.04 -3.76 4.64
CA GLY A 117 -5.02 -4.65 3.49
C GLY A 117 -6.35 -5.37 3.26
N VAL A 118 -6.92 -5.98 4.31
CA VAL A 118 -8.24 -6.63 4.24
C VAL A 118 -9.34 -5.64 3.86
N ALA A 119 -9.27 -4.41 4.37
CA ALA A 119 -10.22 -3.36 4.02
C ALA A 119 -10.16 -2.99 2.52
N LEU A 120 -8.96 -2.93 1.93
CA LEU A 120 -8.79 -2.66 0.49
C LEU A 120 -9.39 -3.75 -0.39
N LEU A 121 -9.15 -5.02 -0.08
CA LEU A 121 -9.72 -6.13 -0.86
C LEU A 121 -11.26 -6.17 -0.70
N THR A 122 -11.76 -5.82 0.48
CA THR A 122 -13.21 -5.68 0.71
C THR A 122 -13.80 -4.53 -0.10
N LEU A 123 -13.09 -3.39 -0.17
CA LEU A 123 -13.46 -2.25 -0.99
C LEU A 123 -13.49 -2.61 -2.47
N TYR A 124 -12.54 -3.41 -2.97
CA TYR A 124 -12.58 -3.91 -4.34
C TYR A 124 -13.88 -4.67 -4.63
N SER A 125 -14.14 -5.75 -3.87
CA SER A 125 -15.30 -6.62 -4.11
C SER A 125 -16.66 -5.95 -3.89
N ARG A 126 -16.72 -4.83 -3.15
CA ARG A 126 -17.99 -4.13 -2.85
C ARG A 126 -18.20 -2.86 -3.67
N GLY A 127 -17.11 -2.17 -4.04
CA GLY A 127 -17.17 -0.83 -4.63
C GLY A 127 -16.63 -0.73 -6.05
N PHE A 128 -15.67 -1.60 -6.43
CA PHE A 128 -14.97 -1.48 -7.72
C PHE A 128 -15.25 -2.63 -8.68
N SER A 129 -15.50 -3.84 -8.19
CA SER A 129 -15.91 -4.96 -9.05
C SER A 129 -17.30 -4.68 -9.63
N LYS A 130 -17.48 -4.90 -10.94
CA LYS A 130 -18.79 -4.77 -11.60
C LYS A 130 -19.82 -5.67 -10.91
N PRO A 131 -21.04 -5.17 -10.60
CA PRO A 131 -22.08 -6.02 -10.04
C PRO A 131 -22.43 -7.15 -11.00
N LEU A 132 -22.60 -8.37 -10.47
CA LEU A 132 -23.04 -9.54 -11.25
C LEU A 132 -24.31 -9.27 -12.08
N LEU A 133 -25.16 -8.33 -11.62
CA LEU A 133 -26.38 -7.93 -12.34
C LEU A 133 -26.12 -7.25 -13.70
N SER A 134 -24.95 -6.65 -13.94
CA SER A 134 -24.65 -6.04 -15.25
C SER A 134 -24.49 -7.10 -16.34
N GLN A 135 -24.10 -8.32 -15.97
CA GLN A 135 -23.92 -9.45 -16.89
C GLN A 135 -25.24 -9.96 -17.49
N TYR A 136 -26.39 -9.62 -16.87
CA TYR A 136 -27.72 -9.98 -17.39
C TYR A 136 -28.32 -8.94 -18.33
N VAL A 137 -27.72 -7.75 -18.45
CA VAL A 137 -28.24 -6.63 -19.25
C VAL A 137 -27.64 -6.61 -20.65
N THR A 138 -26.41 -7.11 -20.83
CA THR A 138 -25.71 -7.20 -22.11
C THR A 138 -25.78 -8.63 -22.69
N GLN A 139 -26.68 -8.86 -23.65
CA GLN A 139 -26.77 -10.10 -24.43
C GLN A 139 -25.72 -10.16 -25.58
N THR A 140 -24.48 -9.81 -25.29
CA THR A 140 -23.36 -9.87 -26.24
C THR A 140 -22.26 -10.75 -25.66
N ASP A 141 -21.47 -11.39 -26.54
CA ASP A 141 -20.29 -12.13 -26.11
C ASP A 141 -19.41 -11.25 -25.21
N PRO A 142 -18.91 -11.79 -24.08
CA PRO A 142 -18.16 -11.00 -23.11
C PRO A 142 -16.89 -10.46 -23.77
N SER A 143 -16.74 -9.14 -23.71
CA SER A 143 -15.54 -8.46 -24.17
C SER A 143 -14.30 -8.94 -23.40
N MET A 144 -13.12 -8.80 -24.00
CA MET A 144 -11.85 -9.14 -23.33
C MET A 144 -11.69 -8.43 -21.98
N GLU A 145 -12.22 -7.21 -21.85
CA GLU A 145 -12.21 -6.45 -20.59
C GLU A 145 -13.12 -7.08 -19.53
N GLU A 146 -14.31 -7.55 -19.91
CA GLU A 146 -15.22 -8.24 -18.99
C GLU A 146 -14.67 -9.59 -18.52
N GLN A 147 -13.99 -10.32 -19.41
CA GLN A 147 -13.28 -11.54 -19.03
C GLN A 147 -12.18 -11.23 -18.02
N ARG A 148 -11.36 -10.20 -18.28
CA ARG A 148 -10.32 -9.76 -17.34
C ARG A 148 -10.91 -9.36 -15.98
N ASP A 149 -12.00 -8.60 -15.97
CA ASP A 149 -12.66 -8.17 -14.74
C ASP A 149 -13.16 -9.37 -13.92
N ALA A 150 -13.72 -10.39 -14.58
CA ALA A 150 -14.17 -11.62 -13.93
C ALA A 150 -12.99 -12.42 -13.32
N VAL A 151 -11.87 -12.50 -14.04
CA VAL A 151 -10.63 -13.12 -13.54
C VAL A 151 -10.11 -12.39 -12.30
N MET A 152 -10.03 -11.06 -12.35
CA MET A 152 -9.55 -10.26 -11.22
C MET A 152 -10.49 -10.35 -10.02
N ALA A 153 -11.81 -10.40 -10.24
CA ALA A 153 -12.78 -10.66 -9.19
C ALA A 153 -12.57 -12.04 -8.52
N LYS A 154 -12.40 -13.09 -9.33
CA LYS A 154 -12.11 -14.45 -8.84
C LYS A 154 -10.81 -14.48 -8.01
N LEU A 155 -9.73 -13.87 -8.52
CA LEU A 155 -8.46 -13.75 -7.80
C LEU A 155 -8.63 -13.09 -6.44
N VAL A 156 -9.27 -11.92 -6.39
CA VAL A 156 -9.45 -11.17 -5.14
C VAL A 156 -10.29 -11.96 -4.13
N ASP A 157 -11.35 -12.65 -4.57
CA ASP A 157 -12.17 -13.45 -3.68
C ASP A 157 -11.46 -14.71 -3.17
N CYS A 158 -10.66 -15.38 -4.01
CA CYS A 158 -9.79 -16.48 -3.59
C CYS A 158 -8.77 -16.01 -2.55
N PHE A 159 -8.03 -14.93 -2.83
CA PHE A 159 -7.02 -14.41 -1.90
C PHE A 159 -7.63 -13.95 -0.57
N LYS A 160 -8.82 -13.32 -0.60
CA LYS A 160 -9.58 -12.99 0.63
C LYS A 160 -9.99 -14.24 1.41
N LEU A 161 -10.32 -15.34 0.73
CA LEU A 161 -10.68 -16.59 1.40
C LEU A 161 -9.47 -17.18 2.12
N GLU A 162 -8.29 -17.14 1.51
CA GLU A 162 -7.03 -17.58 2.12
C GLU A 162 -6.67 -16.73 3.35
N ILE A 163 -6.84 -15.40 3.27
CA ILE A 163 -6.67 -14.51 4.43
C ILE A 163 -7.64 -14.87 5.56
N ARG A 164 -8.92 -15.14 5.24
CA ARG A 164 -9.92 -15.53 6.24
C ARG A 164 -9.65 -16.89 6.86
N ARG A 165 -8.95 -17.78 6.15
CA ARG A 165 -8.48 -19.07 6.66
C ARG A 165 -7.17 -18.97 7.44
N GLU A 166 -6.65 -17.76 7.59
CA GLU A 166 -5.35 -17.49 8.24
C GLU A 166 -4.18 -18.18 7.54
N GLU A 167 -4.34 -18.52 6.25
CA GLU A 167 -3.26 -19.08 5.42
C GLU A 167 -2.28 -17.99 4.97
N THR A 168 -2.70 -16.72 4.96
CA THR A 168 -1.85 -15.56 4.66
C THR A 168 -2.33 -14.33 5.45
N PRO A 169 -1.44 -13.43 5.90
CA PRO A 169 -1.84 -12.34 6.80
C PRO A 169 -2.71 -11.21 6.21
N GLY A 170 -2.57 -10.91 4.92
CA GLY A 170 -3.28 -9.86 4.19
C GLY A 170 -2.70 -8.44 4.37
N HIS A 171 -1.40 -8.23 4.18
CA HIS A 171 -0.76 -6.93 4.38
C HIS A 171 -1.11 -5.88 3.32
N LEU A 172 -1.07 -4.62 3.75
CA LEU A 172 -1.39 -3.44 2.94
C LEU A 172 -0.61 -3.38 1.62
N PRO A 173 0.73 -3.54 1.54
CA PRO A 173 1.44 -3.39 0.27
C PRO A 173 1.03 -4.43 -0.79
N VAL A 174 0.85 -5.68 -0.39
CA VAL A 174 0.42 -6.77 -1.28
C VAL A 174 -1.04 -6.55 -1.69
N CYS A 175 -1.94 -6.28 -0.75
CA CYS A 175 -3.35 -6.01 -1.04
C CYS A 175 -3.54 -4.76 -1.93
N TRP A 176 -2.73 -3.72 -1.73
CA TRP A 176 -2.72 -2.51 -2.55
C TRP A 176 -2.31 -2.79 -3.99
N ALA A 177 -1.28 -3.60 -4.17
CA ALA A 177 -0.83 -4.03 -5.49
C ALA A 177 -1.90 -4.86 -6.22
N VAL A 178 -2.54 -5.81 -5.52
CA VAL A 178 -3.65 -6.60 -6.06
C VAL A 178 -4.81 -5.69 -6.50
N LEU A 179 -5.25 -4.76 -5.63
CA LEU A 179 -6.32 -3.81 -5.92
C LEU A 179 -6.01 -2.98 -7.18
N THR A 180 -4.82 -2.36 -7.22
CA THR A 180 -4.46 -1.43 -8.29
C THR A 180 -4.16 -2.13 -9.61
N ALA A 181 -3.59 -3.34 -9.57
CA ALA A 181 -3.42 -4.19 -10.75
C ALA A 181 -4.77 -4.64 -11.32
N ALA A 182 -5.69 -5.07 -10.46
CA ALA A 182 -7.06 -5.44 -10.86
C ALA A 182 -7.76 -4.26 -11.57
N LEU A 183 -7.63 -3.05 -11.00
CA LEU A 183 -8.13 -1.80 -11.58
C LEU A 183 -7.39 -1.34 -12.85
N GLY A 184 -6.30 -1.99 -13.23
CA GLY A 184 -5.54 -1.66 -14.44
C GLY A 184 -4.62 -0.44 -14.35
N LEU A 185 -4.33 0.04 -13.14
CA LEU A 185 -3.34 1.09 -12.95
C LEU A 185 -1.94 0.58 -13.31
N SER A 186 -1.14 1.42 -13.97
CA SER A 186 0.28 1.15 -14.19
C SER A 186 1.07 1.08 -12.88
N LYS A 187 2.17 0.32 -12.88
CA LYS A 187 3.06 0.18 -11.72
C LYS A 187 3.59 1.52 -11.21
N GLU A 188 3.92 2.42 -12.13
CA GLU A 188 4.40 3.78 -11.84
C GLU A 188 3.36 4.55 -11.03
N ARG A 189 2.11 4.58 -11.52
CA ARG A 189 0.99 5.26 -10.86
C ARG A 189 0.65 4.61 -9.51
N THR A 190 0.67 3.28 -9.44
CA THR A 190 0.43 2.51 -8.21
C THR A 190 1.44 2.85 -7.12
N ARG A 191 2.75 2.83 -7.43
CA ARG A 191 3.83 3.13 -6.47
C ARG A 191 3.78 4.59 -6.02
N PHE A 192 3.61 5.51 -6.97
CA PHE A 192 3.51 6.94 -6.68
C PHE A 192 2.35 7.23 -5.72
N LEU A 193 1.15 6.70 -6.03
CA LEU A 193 -0.03 6.92 -5.20
C LEU A 193 0.13 6.26 -3.82
N HIS A 194 0.75 5.09 -3.73
CA HIS A 194 1.01 4.41 -2.46
C HIS A 194 1.82 5.30 -1.50
N LEU A 195 2.94 5.86 -1.97
CA LEU A 195 3.77 6.77 -1.18
C LEU A 195 3.07 8.09 -0.86
N PHE A 196 2.34 8.65 -1.83
CA PHE A 196 1.55 9.86 -1.62
C PHE A 196 0.51 9.68 -0.51
N LEU A 197 -0.19 8.54 -0.50
CA LEU A 197 -1.19 8.23 0.52
C LEU A 197 -0.58 8.06 1.91
N HIS A 198 0.62 7.47 2.02
CA HIS A 198 1.37 7.41 3.27
C HIS A 198 1.74 8.80 3.79
N ALA A 199 2.27 9.68 2.93
CA ALA A 199 2.58 11.05 3.33
C ALA A 199 1.32 11.84 3.76
N ARG A 200 0.23 11.66 3.02
CA ARG A 200 -1.07 12.30 3.30
C ARG A 200 -1.64 11.85 4.63
N SER A 201 -1.52 10.56 4.99
CA SER A 201 -2.00 10.04 6.28
C SER A 201 -1.20 10.63 7.44
N LEU A 202 0.12 10.79 7.31
CA LEU A 202 0.96 11.46 8.31
C LEU A 202 0.59 12.94 8.51
N LEU A 203 0.30 13.66 7.44
CA LEU A 203 -0.17 15.05 7.54
C LEU A 203 -1.54 15.14 8.19
N SER A 204 -2.46 14.25 7.82
CA SER A 204 -3.77 14.12 8.47
C SER A 204 -3.64 13.83 9.97
N ALA A 205 -2.72 12.93 10.34
CA ALA A 205 -2.40 12.64 11.74
C ALA A 205 -1.82 13.86 12.46
N SER A 206 -0.90 14.60 11.82
CA SER A 206 -0.31 15.83 12.36
C SER A 206 -1.36 16.90 12.67
N VAL A 207 -2.35 17.07 11.79
CA VAL A 207 -3.48 17.99 11.99
C VAL A 207 -4.33 17.58 13.17
N ARG A 208 -4.66 16.28 13.29
CA ARG A 208 -5.46 15.75 14.41
C ARG A 208 -4.73 15.77 15.75
N LEU A 209 -3.40 15.67 15.73
CA LEU A 209 -2.54 15.88 16.90
C LEU A 209 -2.37 17.37 17.24
N ASN A 210 -3.00 18.27 16.48
CA ASN A 210 -2.91 19.72 16.63
C ASN A 210 -1.46 20.25 16.58
N THR A 211 -0.58 19.58 15.83
CA THR A 211 0.81 20.02 15.63
C THR A 211 0.94 21.03 14.49
N ILE A 212 0.16 20.85 13.43
CA ILE A 212 0.05 21.79 12.31
C ILE A 212 -1.42 22.01 11.94
N GLY A 213 -1.73 23.16 11.36
CA GLY A 213 -3.08 23.44 10.85
C GLY A 213 -3.34 22.85 9.45
N PRO A 214 -4.62 22.76 9.02
CA PRO A 214 -4.99 22.17 7.72
C PRO A 214 -4.39 22.91 6.52
N TYR A 215 -4.26 24.25 6.58
CA TYR A 215 -3.62 25.02 5.52
C TYR A 215 -2.12 24.73 5.40
N ALA A 216 -1.43 24.60 6.53
CA ALA A 216 -0.01 24.23 6.57
C ALA A 216 0.19 22.80 6.04
N ALA A 217 -0.71 21.87 6.39
CA ALA A 217 -0.69 20.52 5.85
C ALA A 217 -0.85 20.52 4.32
N GLN A 218 -1.75 21.32 3.77
CA GLN A 218 -1.92 21.43 2.32
C GLN A 218 -0.70 22.07 1.63
N GLN A 219 -0.09 23.08 2.26
CA GLN A 219 1.14 23.68 1.77
C GLN A 219 2.29 22.66 1.73
N LEU A 220 2.48 21.88 2.80
CA LEU A 220 3.45 20.80 2.85
C LEU A 220 3.17 19.74 1.78
N LEU A 221 1.91 19.31 1.63
CA LEU A 221 1.53 18.31 0.64
C LEU A 221 1.89 18.74 -0.79
N SER A 222 1.60 20.00 -1.13
CA SER A 222 1.86 20.58 -2.45
C SER A 222 3.34 20.79 -2.75
N HIS A 223 4.11 21.31 -1.79
CA HIS A 223 5.45 21.83 -2.04
C HIS A 223 6.58 20.99 -1.47
N ALA A 224 6.41 20.39 -0.29
CA ALA A 224 7.45 19.60 0.37
C ALA A 224 7.31 18.11 0.08
N VAL A 225 6.09 17.56 0.15
CA VAL A 225 5.84 16.13 -0.03
C VAL A 225 5.99 15.69 -1.49
N ARG A 226 5.49 16.49 -2.45
CA ARG A 226 5.56 16.16 -3.88
C ARG A 226 6.99 15.79 -4.34
N PRO A 227 8.04 16.61 -4.13
CA PRO A 227 9.38 16.24 -4.54
C PRO A 227 9.95 15.03 -3.77
N LEU A 228 9.58 14.86 -2.49
CA LEU A 228 10.00 13.70 -1.69
C LEU A 228 9.44 12.39 -2.24
N VAL A 229 8.13 12.36 -2.52
CA VAL A 229 7.47 11.19 -3.11
C VAL A 229 8.07 10.85 -4.48
N GLN A 230 8.30 11.85 -5.32
CA GLN A 230 8.91 11.63 -6.64
C GLN A 230 10.34 11.10 -6.53
N ALA A 231 11.14 11.63 -5.61
CA ALA A 231 12.50 11.17 -5.38
C ALA A 231 12.55 9.71 -4.91
N GLU A 232 11.77 9.35 -3.89
CA GLU A 232 11.75 7.98 -3.36
C GLU A 232 11.11 6.99 -4.36
N ALA A 233 10.07 7.38 -5.09
CA ALA A 233 9.49 6.53 -6.15
C ALA A 233 10.50 6.22 -7.27
N THR A 234 11.36 7.19 -7.62
CA THR A 234 12.41 7.01 -8.63
C THR A 234 13.55 6.14 -8.10
N LYS A 235 14.01 6.43 -6.88
CA LYS A 235 15.10 5.71 -6.22
C LYS A 235 14.77 4.24 -5.96
N CYS A 236 13.52 3.95 -5.62
CA CYS A 236 13.04 2.60 -5.31
C CYS A 236 12.33 1.94 -6.51
N ARG A 237 12.48 2.47 -7.73
CA ARG A 237 11.74 1.99 -8.92
C ARG A 237 12.08 0.54 -9.26
N ASP A 238 13.35 0.18 -9.15
CA ASP A 238 13.89 -1.07 -9.68
C ASP A 238 14.07 -2.14 -8.57
N LEU A 239 13.68 -1.83 -7.33
CA LEU A 239 13.76 -2.75 -6.19
C LEU A 239 12.71 -3.87 -6.31
N LYS A 240 13.10 -5.07 -5.90
CA LYS A 240 12.29 -6.30 -5.97
C LYS A 240 12.47 -7.14 -4.72
N THR A 241 11.60 -8.11 -4.49
CA THR A 241 11.69 -9.03 -3.34
C THR A 241 12.57 -10.25 -3.60
N GLY A 242 12.85 -10.56 -4.87
CA GLY A 242 13.55 -11.78 -5.28
C GLY A 242 12.64 -13.01 -5.43
N ILE A 243 11.39 -12.97 -4.94
CA ILE A 243 10.48 -14.14 -4.96
C ILE A 243 10.05 -14.54 -6.39
N LEU A 244 9.79 -13.56 -7.27
CA LEU A 244 9.32 -13.84 -8.63
C LEU A 244 10.39 -14.30 -9.60
N SER A 245 11.67 -14.11 -9.27
CA SER A 245 12.80 -14.44 -10.15
C SER A 245 13.98 -14.95 -9.32
N PRO A 246 13.82 -16.10 -8.62
CA PRO A 246 14.79 -16.60 -7.66
C PRO A 246 16.13 -17.03 -8.28
N SER A 247 16.17 -17.21 -9.61
CA SER A 247 17.36 -17.60 -10.37
C SER A 247 18.07 -16.43 -11.06
N ASP A 248 17.68 -15.18 -10.74
CA ASP A 248 18.33 -13.99 -11.28
C ASP A 248 19.72 -13.84 -10.63
N ALA A 249 20.77 -14.26 -11.34
CA ALA A 249 22.14 -14.29 -10.83
C ALA A 249 22.70 -12.89 -10.50
N ASP A 250 22.08 -11.85 -11.04
CA ASP A 250 22.47 -10.46 -10.81
C ASP A 250 21.70 -9.82 -9.64
N PHE A 251 20.71 -10.50 -9.04
CA PHE A 251 19.94 -9.98 -7.91
C PHE A 251 20.76 -10.02 -6.61
N ASN A 252 20.92 -8.85 -5.97
CA ASN A 252 21.56 -8.74 -4.68
C ASN A 252 20.56 -8.33 -3.60
N ASP A 253 20.15 -9.28 -2.74
CA ASP A 253 19.22 -9.07 -1.63
C ASP A 253 19.51 -7.82 -0.78
N THR A 254 20.79 -7.47 -0.60
CA THR A 254 21.18 -6.34 0.25
C THR A 254 21.03 -4.97 -0.41
N VAL A 255 21.08 -4.92 -1.74
CA VAL A 255 21.04 -3.67 -2.52
C VAL A 255 19.70 -3.48 -3.20
N ASP A 256 19.17 -4.56 -3.77
CA ASP A 256 17.97 -4.58 -4.60
C ASP A 256 16.73 -5.03 -3.83
N GLY A 257 16.94 -5.64 -2.66
CA GLY A 257 15.90 -6.16 -1.79
C GLY A 257 15.23 -5.11 -0.91
N PRO A 258 14.09 -5.47 -0.29
CA PRO A 258 13.43 -4.65 0.72
C PRO A 258 14.31 -4.46 1.96
N ALA A 259 14.26 -3.25 2.53
CA ALA A 259 15.03 -2.93 3.72
C ALA A 259 14.33 -1.90 4.62
N VAL A 260 14.49 -2.06 5.93
CA VAL A 260 14.15 -1.04 6.92
C VAL A 260 15.37 -0.14 7.09
N THR A 261 15.24 1.15 6.75
CA THR A 261 16.38 2.09 6.75
C THR A 261 16.33 3.12 7.85
N TRP A 262 15.29 3.08 8.70
CA TRP A 262 15.12 4.01 9.81
C TRP A 262 14.74 3.27 11.11
N PRO A 263 15.73 2.71 11.83
CA PRO A 263 15.47 1.94 13.06
C PRO A 263 14.72 2.72 14.15
N LEU A 264 14.94 4.04 14.23
CA LEU A 264 14.20 4.90 15.18
C LEU A 264 12.70 4.90 14.88
N GLY A 265 12.30 4.92 13.60
CA GLY A 265 10.90 4.84 13.19
C GLY A 265 10.22 3.56 13.68
N GLU A 266 10.90 2.43 13.57
CA GLU A 266 10.41 1.14 14.07
C GLU A 266 10.19 1.15 15.59
N ILE A 267 11.15 1.71 16.34
CA ILE A 267 11.04 1.83 17.79
C ILE A 267 9.86 2.75 18.16
N LEU A 268 9.70 3.88 17.47
CA LEU A 268 8.61 4.82 17.71
C LEU A 268 7.24 4.19 17.43
N ALA A 269 7.10 3.47 16.32
CA ALA A 269 5.89 2.74 15.98
C ALA A 269 5.58 1.67 17.04
N ALA A 270 6.55 0.84 17.42
CA ALA A 270 6.38 -0.20 18.43
C ALA A 270 5.95 0.35 19.80
N ARG A 271 6.42 1.55 20.16
CA ARG A 271 6.10 2.22 21.43
C ARG A 271 4.73 2.88 21.46
N HIS A 272 3.98 2.87 20.36
CA HIS A 272 2.62 3.43 20.32
C HIS A 272 1.72 2.80 21.39
N ASP A 273 1.77 1.47 21.54
CA ASP A 273 0.97 0.76 22.55
C ASP A 273 1.33 1.09 24.02
N LEU A 274 2.49 1.72 24.27
CA LEU A 274 2.90 2.13 25.62
C LEU A 274 2.32 3.50 26.04
N GLN A 275 1.67 4.22 25.13
CA GLN A 275 1.12 5.53 25.43
C GLN A 275 -0.14 5.42 26.30
N HIS A 276 -0.15 6.15 27.42
CA HIS A 276 -1.28 6.18 28.35
C HIS A 276 -2.54 6.82 27.73
N SER A 277 -2.36 7.84 26.89
CA SER A 277 -3.43 8.47 26.12
C SER A 277 -3.11 8.35 24.64
N ARG A 278 -4.08 7.88 23.84
CA ARG A 278 -3.92 7.60 22.42
C ARG A 278 -5.14 8.08 21.64
N ILE A 279 -4.89 8.75 20.52
CA ILE A 279 -5.91 9.23 19.58
C ILE A 279 -5.97 8.32 18.34
N PHE A 280 -4.89 7.60 18.04
CA PHE A 280 -4.78 6.68 16.91
C PHE A 280 -4.80 5.23 17.40
N ASN A 281 -5.27 4.31 16.55
CA ASN A 281 -5.25 2.86 16.76
C ASN A 281 -4.19 2.27 15.83
N SER A 282 -2.94 2.73 16.00
CA SER A 282 -1.80 2.17 15.28
C SER A 282 -1.44 0.85 15.94
#